data_AF-A0A7J6NIW0-F1
#
_entry.id   AF-A0A7J6NIW0-F1
#
_cell.length_a   1.000
_cell.length_b   1.000
_cell.length_c   1.000
_cell.angle_alpha   90.00
_cell.angle_beta   90.00
_cell.angle_gamma   90.00
#
_symmetry.space_group_name_H-M   'P 1'
#
loop_
_entity.id
_entity.type
_entity.pdbx_description
1 polymer ?
#
loop_
_entity_poly.entity_id
_entity_poly.type
_entity_poly.pdbx_seq_one_letter_code
_entity_poly.pdbx_strand_id
1 'polypeptide(L)'
;MASKDLRKLPEEERLTLAVQGPTFIFDGVCNLCNTALRFVNDHVRPDADVKYMWTNHPDTLKVLEKYDVDEEDINKSWGYLKNGQLYRGSTAWLMGLRELCAPWCWGYYLIYVPEAIREFV
;
A
#
# COMPACT_ATOMS: atom_id res chain seq x y z
N MET A 1 -13.67 -0.43 16.61
CA MET A 1 -12.53 0.23 17.28
C MET A 1 -12.54 1.69 16.89
N ALA A 2 -12.49 2.62 17.85
CA ALA A 2 -12.42 4.04 17.53
C ALA A 2 -11.21 4.28 16.63
N SER A 3 -11.43 4.70 15.39
CA SER A 3 -10.33 5.09 14.50
C SER A 3 -9.65 6.30 15.15
N LYS A 4 -8.50 6.04 15.78
CA LYS A 4 -7.63 7.09 16.32
C LYS A 4 -7.35 8.01 15.13
N ASP A 5 -7.71 9.29 15.24
CA ASP A 5 -7.48 10.25 14.15
C ASP A 5 -5.97 10.40 13.95
N LEU A 6 -5.43 9.63 13.01
CA LEU A 6 -4.00 9.54 12.74
C LEU A 6 -3.41 10.91 12.45
N ARG A 7 -4.20 11.87 11.95
CA ARG A 7 -3.76 13.22 11.60
C ARG A 7 -3.34 14.03 12.82
N LYS A 8 -3.88 13.72 14.00
CA LYS A 8 -3.59 14.40 15.27
C LYS A 8 -2.39 13.83 16.02
N LEU A 9 -1.85 12.70 15.57
CA LEU A 9 -0.68 12.10 16.19
C LEU A 9 0.59 12.88 15.83
N PRO A 10 1.61 12.87 16.70
CA PRO A 10 2.93 13.36 16.36
C PRO A 10 3.46 12.69 15.10
N GLU A 11 4.23 13.45 14.31
CA GLU A 11 4.76 12.98 13.03
C GLU A 11 5.49 11.64 13.13
N GLU A 12 6.38 11.48 14.11
CA GLU A 12 7.14 10.24 14.31
C GLU A 12 6.24 9.02 14.59
N GLU A 13 5.15 9.20 15.33
CA GLU A 13 4.18 8.14 15.61
C GLU A 13 3.40 7.78 14.33
N ARG A 14 2.98 8.77 13.53
CA ARG A 14 2.31 8.54 12.24
C ARG A 14 3.19 7.75 11.28
N LEU A 15 4.45 8.16 11.13
CA LEU A 15 5.42 7.50 10.25
C LEU A 15 5.67 6.06 10.71
N THR A 16 5.84 5.84 12.01
CA THR A 16 6.05 4.50 12.57
C THR A 16 4.83 3.59 12.33
N LEU A 17 3.63 4.11 12.55
CA LEU A 17 2.38 3.36 12.29
C LEU A 17 2.19 3.05 10.81
N ALA A 18 2.55 3.98 9.92
CA ALA A 18 2.49 3.77 8.48
C ALA A 18 3.46 2.67 8.01
N VAL A 19 4.67 2.67 8.56
CA VAL A 19 5.72 1.71 8.19
C VAL A 19 5.48 0.31 8.76
N GLN A 20 4.92 0.22 9.97
CA GLN A 20 4.61 -1.07 10.61
C GLN A 20 3.30 -1.68 10.12
N GLY A 21 2.28 -0.86 9.95
CA GLY A 21 0.95 -1.31 9.53
C GLY A 21 0.87 -1.59 8.03
N PRO A 22 -0.19 -2.29 7.59
CA PRO A 22 -0.50 -2.41 6.16
C PRO A 22 -0.90 -1.02 5.64
N THR A 23 -0.01 -0.38 4.90
CA THR A 23 -0.24 0.97 4.38
C THR A 23 -0.06 0.99 2.87
N PHE A 24 -1.10 1.38 2.15
CA PHE A 24 -1.04 1.58 0.71
C PHE A 24 -0.56 2.99 0.39
N ILE A 25 0.40 3.08 -0.51
CA ILE A 25 0.83 4.33 -1.13
C ILE A 25 0.32 4.33 -2.57
N PHE A 26 -0.42 5.35 -2.94
CA PHE A 26 -1.00 5.45 -4.28
C PHE A 26 -0.91 6.87 -4.84
N ASP A 27 -0.79 6.93 -6.16
CA ASP A 27 -0.94 8.17 -6.92
C ASP A 27 -2.43 8.45 -7.15
N GLY A 28 -2.93 9.54 -6.54
CA GLY A 28 -4.33 9.97 -6.65
C GLY A 28 -4.72 10.50 -8.02
N VAL A 29 -3.77 10.63 -8.96
CA VAL A 29 -4.00 11.15 -10.32
C VAL A 29 -4.38 10.04 -11.30
N CYS A 30 -3.90 8.81 -11.09
CA CYS A 30 -4.15 7.69 -11.99
C CYS A 30 -5.53 7.05 -11.75
N ASN A 31 -6.39 7.03 -12.79
CA ASN A 31 -7.72 6.40 -12.74
C ASN A 31 -7.67 4.90 -12.39
N LEU A 32 -6.61 4.21 -12.79
CA LEU A 32 -6.39 2.82 -12.42
C LEU A 32 -6.13 2.70 -10.91
N CYS A 33 -5.23 3.53 -10.35
CA CYS A 33 -4.91 3.54 -8.93
C CYS A 33 -6.15 3.87 -8.09
N ASN A 34 -6.95 4.85 -8.50
CA ASN A 34 -8.20 5.19 -7.83
C ASN A 34 -9.24 4.06 -7.89
N THR A 35 -9.37 3.37 -9.03
CA THR A 35 -10.29 2.24 -9.17
C THR A 35 -9.86 1.06 -8.29
N ALA A 36 -8.57 0.74 -8.28
CA ALA A 36 -8.03 -0.31 -7.45
C ALA A 36 -8.09 0.03 -5.94
N LEU A 37 -7.92 1.29 -5.56
CA LEU A 37 -8.14 1.74 -4.18
C LEU A 37 -9.59 1.53 -3.73
N ARG A 38 -10.56 1.89 -4.58
CA ARG A 38 -11.99 1.63 -4.30
C ARG A 38 -12.25 0.14 -4.14
N PHE A 39 -11.68 -0.68 -5.02
CA PHE A 39 -11.78 -2.14 -4.92
C PHE A 39 -11.22 -2.68 -3.59
N VAL A 40 -10.05 -2.19 -3.15
CA VAL A 40 -9.48 -2.56 -1.85
C VAL A 40 -10.41 -2.13 -0.72
N ASN A 41 -10.89 -0.89 -0.75
CA ASN A 41 -11.78 -0.37 0.29
C ASN A 41 -13.12 -1.14 0.39
N ASP A 42 -13.66 -1.59 -0.75
CA ASP A 42 -14.92 -2.33 -0.80
C ASP A 42 -14.77 -3.79 -0.31
N HIS A 43 -13.55 -4.33 -0.31
CA HIS A 43 -13.28 -5.74 -0.01
C HIS A 43 -12.31 -5.95 1.15
N VAL A 44 -11.81 -4.89 1.79
CA VAL A 44 -10.90 -4.97 2.93
C VAL A 44 -11.57 -5.73 4.08
N ARG A 45 -10.80 -6.53 4.81
CA ARG A 45 -11.36 -7.21 5.97
C ARG A 45 -11.73 -6.20 7.06
N PRO A 46 -12.83 -6.42 7.80
CA PRO A 46 -13.23 -5.52 8.89
C PRO A 46 -12.21 -5.39 10.03
N ASP A 47 -11.34 -6.40 10.20
CA ASP A 47 -10.28 -6.45 11.21
C ASP A 47 -8.94 -5.90 10.70
N ALA A 48 -8.80 -5.63 9.40
CA ALA A 48 -7.58 -5.09 8.82
C ALA A 48 -7.52 -3.57 9.01
N ASP A 49 -6.57 -3.10 9.82
CA ASP A 49 -6.31 -1.67 10.06
C ASP A 49 -5.46 -1.06 8.93
N VAL A 50 -6.01 -1.11 7.71
CA VAL A 50 -5.38 -0.62 6.47
C VAL A 50 -5.33 0.90 6.46
N LYS A 51 -4.15 1.42 6.17
CA LYS A 51 -3.88 2.87 6.06
C LYS A 51 -3.64 3.23 4.60
N TYR A 52 -3.87 4.51 4.28
CA TYR A 52 -3.72 5.03 2.93
C TYR A 52 -2.91 6.31 2.98
N MET A 53 -1.90 6.39 2.11
CA MET A 53 -1.02 7.54 1.96
C MET A 53 -0.97 7.94 0.49
N TRP A 54 -0.99 9.25 0.25
CA TRP A 54 -0.85 9.81 -1.08
C TRP A 54 0.62 9.97 -1.38
N THR A 55 1.09 9.64 -2.59
CA THR A 55 2.53 9.74 -2.92
C THR A 55 3.11 11.13 -2.64
N ASN A 56 2.37 12.19 -3.00
CA ASN A 56 2.81 13.59 -2.88
C ASN A 56 2.64 14.18 -1.46
N HIS A 57 2.24 13.38 -0.46
CA HIS A 57 2.07 13.87 0.91
C HIS A 57 3.43 13.95 1.62
N PRO A 58 3.71 15.00 2.42
CA PRO A 58 5.02 15.18 3.08
C PRO A 58 5.44 14.01 3.98
N ASP A 59 4.49 13.39 4.68
CA ASP A 59 4.78 12.17 5.46
C ASP A 59 5.24 11.02 4.55
N THR A 60 4.66 10.87 3.36
CA THR A 60 5.03 9.82 2.41
C THR A 60 6.44 10.06 1.89
N LEU A 61 6.77 11.29 1.50
CA LEU A 61 8.11 11.67 1.04
C LEU A 61 9.18 11.32 2.07
N LYS A 62 8.93 11.63 3.35
CA LYS A 62 9.82 11.26 4.46
C LYS A 62 9.96 9.74 4.64
N VAL A 63 8.90 8.97 4.38
CA VAL A 63 9.02 7.51 4.40
C VAL A 63 9.85 7.03 3.22
N LEU A 64 9.59 7.52 2.01
CA LEU A 64 10.30 7.13 0.79
C LEU A 64 11.79 7.46 0.85
N GLU A 65 12.15 8.63 1.41
CA GLU A 65 13.56 9.02 1.68
C GLU A 65 14.28 7.99 2.55
N LYS A 66 13.63 7.39 3.55
CA LYS A 66 14.24 6.36 4.41
C LYS A 66 14.54 5.06 3.66
N TYR A 67 13.84 4.81 2.57
CA TYR A 67 14.01 3.61 1.73
C TYR A 67 14.83 3.87 0.47
N ASP A 68 15.36 5.09 0.28
CA ASP A 68 16.09 5.51 -0.92
C ASP A 68 15.28 5.24 -2.21
N VAL A 69 14.00 5.60 -2.17
CA VAL A 69 13.07 5.43 -3.30
C VAL A 69 12.55 6.79 -3.74
N ASP A 70 12.66 7.08 -5.03
CA ASP A 70 12.07 8.29 -5.61
C ASP A 70 10.55 8.21 -5.69
N GLU A 71 9.88 9.34 -5.47
CA GLU A 71 8.41 9.45 -5.62
C GLU A 71 7.94 9.07 -7.02
N GLU A 72 8.75 9.34 -8.05
CA GLU A 72 8.43 9.04 -9.45
C GLU A 72 8.31 7.54 -9.71
N ASP A 73 9.05 6.70 -8.98
CA ASP A 73 8.97 5.24 -9.09
C ASP A 73 7.65 4.71 -8.54
N ILE A 74 7.15 5.33 -7.46
CA ILE A 74 5.85 5.01 -6.87
C ILE A 74 4.73 5.61 -7.71
N ASN A 75 4.89 6.80 -8.28
CA ASN A 75 3.84 7.44 -9.09
C ASN A 75 3.50 6.64 -10.35
N LYS A 76 4.48 5.95 -10.94
CA LYS A 76 4.25 5.04 -12.07
C LYS A 76 3.61 3.72 -11.65
N SER A 77 3.44 3.46 -10.35
CA SER A 77 3.06 2.15 -9.83
C SER A 77 2.30 2.18 -8.49
N TRP A 78 2.26 1.04 -7.79
CA TRP A 78 1.68 0.90 -6.44
C TRP A 78 2.78 0.77 -5.39
N GLY A 79 2.59 1.39 -4.23
CA GLY A 79 3.42 1.19 -3.05
C GLY A 79 2.65 0.50 -1.92
N TYR A 80 3.32 -0.36 -1.18
CA TYR A 80 2.75 -1.02 -0.01
C TYR A 80 3.81 -1.15 1.09
N LEU A 81 3.50 -0.64 2.27
CA LEU A 81 4.33 -0.78 3.46
C LEU A 81 3.72 -1.81 4.38
N LYS A 82 4.60 -2.65 4.95
CA LYS A 82 4.24 -3.55 6.04
C LYS A 82 5.48 -4.05 6.75
N ASN A 83 5.44 -4.13 8.08
CA ASN A 83 6.52 -4.69 8.89
C ASN A 83 7.90 -4.06 8.58
N GLY A 84 7.95 -2.76 8.30
CA GLY A 84 9.22 -2.09 7.99
C GLY A 84 9.74 -2.31 6.58
N GLN A 85 8.97 -2.94 5.68
CA GLN A 85 9.35 -3.19 4.29
C GLN A 85 8.46 -2.41 3.33
N LEU A 86 9.10 -1.80 2.33
CA LEU A 86 8.44 -1.12 1.22
C LEU A 86 8.43 -2.04 -0.01
N TYR A 87 7.24 -2.47 -0.39
CA TYR A 87 6.98 -3.17 -1.64
C TYR A 87 6.52 -2.18 -2.70
N ARG A 88 6.87 -2.47 -3.95
CA ARG A 88 6.58 -1.64 -5.12
C ARG A 88 5.96 -2.49 -6.22
N GLY A 89 5.35 -1.86 -7.22
CA GLY A 89 4.91 -2.60 -8.39
C GLY A 89 3.67 -3.44 -8.17
N SER A 90 3.53 -4.44 -9.03
CA SER A 90 2.61 -5.57 -8.86
C SER A 90 2.84 -6.32 -7.54
N THR A 91 4.06 -6.35 -7.02
CA THR A 91 4.35 -6.99 -5.72
C THR A 91 3.66 -6.26 -4.57
N ALA A 92 3.63 -4.92 -4.60
CA ALA A 92 2.86 -4.12 -3.64
C ALA A 92 1.38 -4.45 -3.68
N TRP A 93 0.81 -4.53 -4.88
CA TRP A 93 -0.60 -4.89 -5.08
C TRP A 93 -0.92 -6.28 -4.52
N LEU A 94 -0.11 -7.30 -4.86
CA LEU A 94 -0.29 -8.67 -4.39
C LEU A 94 -0.17 -8.78 -2.86
N MET A 95 0.79 -8.09 -2.26
CA MET A 95 0.94 -8.01 -0.80
C MET A 95 -0.30 -7.38 -0.15
N GLY A 96 -0.84 -6.34 -0.77
CA GLY A 96 -2.07 -5.68 -0.36
C GLY A 96 -3.30 -6.57 -0.42
N LEU A 97 -3.41 -7.45 -1.42
CA LEU A 97 -4.53 -8.40 -1.54
C LEU A 97 -4.69 -9.27 -0.29
N ARG A 98 -3.61 -9.54 0.45
CA ARG A 98 -3.65 -10.28 1.71
C ARG A 98 -4.50 -9.60 2.78
N GLU A 99 -4.85 -8.32 2.64
CA GLU A 99 -5.70 -7.57 3.58
C GLU A 99 -7.19 -7.62 3.23
N LEU A 100 -7.56 -8.25 2.11
CA LEU A 100 -8.95 -8.34 1.65
C LEU A 100 -9.64 -9.61 2.18
N CYS A 101 -10.97 -9.60 2.14
CA CYS A 101 -11.81 -10.76 2.39
C CYS A 101 -11.62 -11.85 1.33
N ALA A 102 -11.93 -13.09 1.68
CA ALA A 102 -12.03 -14.16 0.70
C ALA A 102 -13.12 -13.83 -0.36
N PRO A 103 -12.92 -14.17 -1.64
CA PRO A 103 -11.81 -14.94 -2.20
C PRO A 103 -10.57 -14.12 -2.60
N TRP A 104 -10.63 -12.78 -2.50
CA TRP A 104 -9.60 -11.89 -3.04
C TRP A 104 -8.24 -12.03 -2.36
N CYS A 105 -8.22 -12.41 -1.09
CA CYS A 105 -6.99 -12.72 -0.37
C CYS A 105 -6.14 -13.82 -1.01
N TRP A 106 -6.75 -14.70 -1.80
CA TRP A 106 -6.01 -15.75 -2.53
C TRP A 106 -5.16 -15.20 -3.67
N GLY A 107 -5.47 -14.01 -4.18
CA GLY A 107 -4.65 -13.35 -5.19
C GLY A 107 -3.21 -13.14 -4.73
N TYR A 108 -2.97 -13.04 -3.42
CA TYR A 108 -1.61 -13.01 -2.85
C TYR A 108 -0.75 -14.21 -3.29
N TYR A 109 -1.32 -15.40 -3.46
CA TYR A 109 -0.57 -16.59 -3.85
C TYR A 109 0.04 -16.49 -5.26
N LEU A 110 -0.39 -15.54 -6.09
CA LEU A 110 0.25 -15.23 -7.36
C LEU A 110 1.68 -14.72 -7.20
N ILE A 111 2.12 -14.34 -5.99
CA ILE A 111 3.53 -14.01 -5.72
C ILE A 111 4.47 -15.20 -5.92
N TYR A 112 3.97 -16.44 -5.78
CA TYR A 112 4.75 -17.66 -6.03
C TYR A 112 4.87 -17.99 -7.51
N VAL A 113 4.12 -17.30 -8.37
CA VAL A 113 4.28 -17.41 -9.82
C VAL A 113 5.52 -16.58 -10.20
N PRO A 114 6.54 -17.17 -10.86
CA PRO A 114 7.75 -16.46 -11.25
C PRO A 114 7.43 -15.19 -12.06
N GLU A 115 8.18 -14.11 -11.84
CA GLU A 115 7.98 -12.82 -12.55
C GLU A 115 7.97 -12.98 -14.07
N ALA A 116 8.75 -13.93 -14.60
CA ALA A 116 8.82 -14.26 -16.02
C ALA A 116 7.47 -14.69 -16.65
N ILE A 117 6.55 -15.25 -15.86
CA ILE A 117 5.20 -15.61 -16.33
C ILE A 117 4.24 -14.43 -16.10
N ARG A 118 4.45 -13.65 -15.03
CA ARG A 118 3.65 -12.47 -14.69
C ARG A 118 3.79 -11.33 -15.71
N GLU A 119 4.94 -11.22 -16.37
CA GLU A 119 5.25 -10.18 -17.35
C GLU A 119 5.06 -10.61 -18.83
N PHE A 120 4.45 -11.78 -19.09
CA PHE A 120 4.19 -12.24 -20.47
C PHE A 120 2.88 -11.69 -21.09
N VAL A 121 2.22 -10.74 -20.44
CA VAL A 121 0.96 -10.12 -20.93
C VAL A 121 1.05 -8.60 -20.89
#